data_AF-A0A8J4EAH6-F1
#
_entry.id   AF-A0A8J4EAH6-F1
#
_cell.length_a   1.000
_cell.length_b   1.000
_cell.length_c   1.000
_cell.angle_alpha   90.00
_cell.angle_beta   90.00
_cell.angle_gamma   90.00
#
_symmetry.space_group_name_H-M   'P 1'
#
loop_
_entity.id
_entity.type
_entity.pdbx_description
1 polymer ?
#
loop_
_entity_poly.entity_id
_entity_poly.type
_entity_poly.pdbx_seq_one_letter_code
_entity_poly.pdbx_strand_id
1 'polypeptide(L)'
;MISLAEFPKGSCGDACELLGQFLADSALGDWQYQSGRRDEPFQTHAWLEQDGLILDITADQFHDVDEPVLLTRDRGWHAQFQLMTGRRVANLSWFDGHDHVGDVGWTYAELVRRASELSAT
;
A
#
# COMPACT_ATOMS: atom_id res chain seq x y z
N MET A 1 11.21 -2.71 -11.33
CA MET A 1 10.03 -2.18 -12.02
C MET A 1 8.93 -2.18 -10.99
N ILE A 2 8.30 -1.03 -10.76
CA ILE A 2 7.18 -0.90 -9.84
C ILE A 2 5.97 -1.61 -10.45
N SER A 3 5.32 -2.47 -9.69
CA SER A 3 4.22 -3.31 -10.15
C SER A 3 2.88 -2.58 -10.05
N LEU A 4 2.65 -1.56 -10.89
CA LEU A 4 1.35 -0.86 -10.98
C LEU A 4 0.59 -1.13 -12.29
N ALA A 5 1.19 -1.84 -13.25
CA ALA A 5 0.61 -2.03 -14.58
C ALA A 5 -0.74 -2.80 -14.56
N GLU A 6 -0.90 -3.71 -13.59
CA GLU A 6 -2.11 -4.52 -13.42
C GLU A 6 -2.84 -4.21 -12.11
N PHE A 7 -2.69 -2.98 -11.61
CA PHE A 7 -3.29 -2.54 -10.34
C PHE A 7 -4.79 -2.93 -10.28
N PRO A 8 -5.25 -3.55 -9.17
CA PRO A 8 -4.54 -3.75 -7.89
C PRO A 8 -3.68 -5.03 -7.80
N LYS A 9 -3.70 -5.91 -8.81
CA LYS A 9 -3.08 -7.24 -8.73
C LYS A 9 -1.56 -7.16 -8.68
N GLY A 10 -0.96 -7.81 -7.67
CA GLY A 10 0.49 -7.88 -7.52
C GLY A 10 1.14 -6.53 -7.21
N SER A 11 0.35 -5.55 -6.76
CA SER A 11 0.78 -4.16 -6.54
C SER A 11 0.83 -3.76 -5.07
N CYS A 12 0.25 -4.56 -4.17
CA CYS A 12 0.02 -4.21 -2.76
C CYS A 12 1.26 -3.64 -2.03
N GLY A 13 2.44 -4.26 -2.24
CA GLY A 13 3.68 -3.79 -1.61
C GLY A 13 4.09 -2.40 -2.06
N ASP A 14 4.28 -2.23 -3.38
CA ASP A 14 4.70 -0.95 -3.98
C ASP A 14 3.65 0.16 -3.74
N ALA A 15 2.37 -0.20 -3.82
CA ALA A 15 1.26 0.72 -3.54
C ALA A 15 1.30 1.22 -2.09
N CYS A 16 1.61 0.36 -1.11
CA CYS A 16 1.76 0.77 0.28
C CYS A 16 2.90 1.78 0.47
N GLU A 17 4.06 1.56 -0.16
CA GLU A 17 5.21 2.48 -0.01
C GLU A 17 4.94 3.86 -0.63
N LEU A 18 4.36 3.88 -1.83
CA LEU A 18 4.00 5.12 -2.53
C LEU A 18 2.90 5.88 -1.77
N LEU A 19 1.85 5.17 -1.32
CA LEU A 19 0.75 5.76 -0.56
C LEU A 19 1.22 6.24 0.83
N GLY A 20 2.08 5.47 1.49
CA GLY A 20 2.68 5.84 2.77
C GLY A 20 3.45 7.15 2.68
N GLN A 21 4.29 7.31 1.64
CA GLN A 21 4.95 8.59 1.38
C GLN A 21 3.94 9.72 1.14
N PHE A 22 2.92 9.48 0.30
CA PHE A 22 1.92 10.50 -0.03
C PHE A 22 1.17 11.00 1.20
N LEU A 23 0.81 10.11 2.11
CA LEU A 23 0.12 10.45 3.36
C LEU A 23 1.03 11.26 4.29
N ALA A 24 2.30 10.89 4.40
CA ALA A 24 3.28 11.63 5.19
C ALA A 24 3.49 13.05 4.64
N ASP A 25 3.71 13.19 3.32
CA ASP A 25 3.87 14.49 2.64
C ASP A 25 2.60 15.35 2.75
N SER A 26 1.43 14.72 2.84
CA SER A 26 0.14 15.38 3.05
C SER A 26 -0.16 15.72 4.51
N ALA A 27 0.80 15.55 5.43
CA ALA A 27 0.64 15.75 6.87
C ALA A 27 -0.47 14.89 7.52
N LEU A 28 -0.76 13.71 6.95
CA LEU A 28 -1.73 12.74 7.47
C LEU A 28 -1.11 11.63 8.33
N GLY A 29 0.19 11.74 8.59
CA GLY A 29 0.94 10.88 9.51
C GLY A 29 1.78 9.80 8.83
N ASP A 30 2.59 9.12 9.63
CA ASP A 30 3.48 8.04 9.21
C ASP A 30 2.79 6.69 9.37
N TRP A 31 2.32 6.14 8.25
CA TRP A 31 1.64 4.86 8.22
C TRP A 31 2.62 3.69 8.22
N GLN A 32 2.25 2.63 8.94
CA GLN A 32 3.10 1.44 9.06
C GLN A 32 2.75 0.45 7.97
N TYR A 33 3.76 0.03 7.21
CA TYR A 33 3.68 -1.13 6.33
C TYR A 33 3.44 -2.39 7.15
N GLN A 34 2.41 -3.13 6.80
CA GLN A 34 2.16 -4.46 7.31
C GLN A 34 2.01 -5.42 6.12
N SER A 35 2.54 -6.63 6.27
CA SER A 35 2.24 -7.73 5.34
C SER A 35 1.98 -9.02 6.08
N GLY A 36 1.37 -9.95 5.37
CA GLY A 36 1.13 -11.30 5.85
C GLY A 36 0.93 -12.30 4.73
N ARG A 37 0.78 -13.56 5.10
CA ARG A 37 0.46 -14.67 4.20
C ARG A 37 -0.71 -15.49 4.71
N ARG A 38 -1.49 -16.04 3.80
CA ARG A 38 -2.42 -17.15 4.07
C ARG A 38 -2.02 -18.35 3.21
N ASP A 39 -2.23 -19.56 3.71
CA ASP A 39 -1.69 -20.78 3.10
C ASP A 39 -2.65 -21.43 2.08
N GLU A 40 -3.97 -21.23 2.22
CA GLU A 40 -4.99 -21.86 1.37
C GLU A 40 -6.04 -20.85 0.87
N PRO A 41 -5.98 -20.43 -0.41
CA PRO A 41 -4.85 -20.57 -1.33
C PRO A 41 -3.63 -19.76 -0.84
N PHE A 42 -2.41 -20.18 -1.22
CA PHE A 42 -1.21 -19.44 -0.86
C PHE A 42 -1.25 -18.04 -1.46
N GLN A 43 -1.29 -17.03 -0.59
CA GLN A 43 -1.35 -15.63 -0.98
C GLN A 43 -0.58 -14.78 0.02
N THR A 44 0.12 -13.78 -0.47
CA THR A 44 0.74 -12.73 0.33
C THR A 44 0.03 -11.42 0.07
N HIS A 45 -0.09 -10.59 1.09
CA HIS A 45 -0.71 -9.29 0.96
C HIS A 45 -0.03 -8.24 1.83
N ALA A 46 -0.15 -6.98 1.45
CA ALA A 46 0.37 -5.84 2.18
C ALA A 46 -0.67 -4.72 2.29
N TRP A 47 -0.68 -4.03 3.43
CA TRP A 47 -1.58 -2.93 3.74
C TRP A 47 -0.90 -1.92 4.68
N LEU A 48 -1.57 -0.79 4.91
CA LEU A 48 -1.11 0.26 5.82
C LEU A 48 -1.89 0.25 7.14
N GLU A 49 -1.19 0.49 8.25
CA GLU A 49 -1.82 0.66 9.56
C GLU A 49 -1.33 1.92 10.32
N GLN A 50 -2.26 2.65 10.92
CA GLN A 50 -1.97 3.76 11.85
C GLN A 50 -3.00 3.76 12.99
N ASP A 51 -2.56 3.70 14.24
CA ASP A 51 -3.45 3.78 15.43
C ASP A 51 -4.68 2.86 15.39
N GLY A 52 -4.48 1.63 14.89
CA GLY A 52 -5.54 0.62 14.75
C GLY A 52 -6.54 0.89 13.62
N LEU A 53 -6.29 1.89 12.78
CA LEU A 53 -6.93 2.10 11.49
C LEU A 53 -6.12 1.37 10.42
N ILE A 54 -6.80 0.68 9.51
CA ILE A 54 -6.25 -0.03 8.37
C ILE A 54 -6.67 0.70 7.10
N LEU A 55 -5.71 0.95 6.22
CA LEU A 55 -5.93 1.47 4.88
C LEU A 55 -5.38 0.48 3.86
N ASP A 56 -6.24 0.03 2.97
CA ASP A 56 -5.92 -0.96 1.95
C ASP A 56 -6.64 -0.63 0.65
N ILE A 57 -5.89 -0.16 -0.34
CA ILE A 57 -6.39 0.18 -1.68
C ILE A 57 -6.21 -0.97 -2.68
N THR A 58 -5.87 -2.15 -2.18
CA THR A 58 -5.56 -3.33 -3.01
C THR A 58 -6.22 -4.60 -2.50
N ALA A 59 -7.12 -4.51 -1.52
CA ALA A 59 -7.84 -5.66 -0.98
C ALA A 59 -8.76 -6.31 -2.03
N ASP A 60 -9.33 -5.49 -2.92
CA ASP A 60 -10.16 -5.89 -4.06
C ASP A 60 -9.41 -6.68 -5.16
N GLN A 61 -8.08 -6.86 -5.02
CA GLN A 61 -7.36 -7.84 -5.85
C GLN A 61 -7.78 -9.29 -5.54
N PHE A 62 -8.42 -9.51 -4.38
CA PHE A 62 -8.94 -10.79 -3.95
C PHE A 62 -10.46 -10.82 -4.07
N HIS A 63 -11.00 -11.94 -4.54
CA HIS A 63 -12.45 -12.15 -4.72
C HIS A 63 -13.28 -12.07 -3.43
N ASP A 64 -12.63 -12.01 -2.27
CA ASP A 64 -13.28 -11.92 -0.95
C ASP A 64 -13.69 -10.48 -0.59
N VAL A 65 -13.22 -9.47 -1.34
CA VAL A 65 -13.40 -8.04 -1.06
C VAL A 65 -13.82 -7.34 -2.34
N ASP A 66 -14.93 -6.59 -2.27
CA ASP A 66 -15.46 -5.83 -3.41
C ASP A 66 -15.14 -4.33 -3.31
N GLU A 67 -14.74 -3.86 -2.12
CA GLU A 67 -14.43 -2.46 -1.86
C GLU A 67 -13.06 -2.06 -2.45
N PRO A 68 -13.02 -1.12 -3.41
CA PRO A 68 -11.75 -0.70 -4.04
C PRO A 68 -10.86 0.12 -3.11
N VAL A 69 -11.44 0.69 -2.05
CA VAL A 69 -10.71 1.39 -0.99
C VAL A 69 -11.29 0.95 0.34
N LEU A 70 -10.49 0.24 1.13
CA LEU A 70 -10.88 -0.22 2.44
C LEU A 70 -10.18 0.63 3.50
N LEU A 71 -10.94 1.48 4.20
CA LEU A 71 -10.49 2.25 5.36
C LEU A 71 -11.30 1.83 6.58
N THR A 72 -10.73 1.00 7.44
CA THR A 72 -11.50 0.30 8.48
C THR A 72 -10.72 0.07 9.77
N ARG A 73 -11.43 -0.13 10.88
CA ARG A 73 -10.87 -0.67 12.13
C ARG A 73 -11.16 -2.15 12.32
N ASP A 74 -12.03 -2.71 11.46
CA ASP A 74 -12.31 -4.14 11.46
C ASP A 74 -11.13 -4.90 10.85
N ARG A 75 -10.57 -5.82 11.64
CA ARG A 75 -9.46 -6.67 11.23
C ARG A 75 -9.92 -8.00 10.63
N GLY A 76 -11.22 -8.26 10.51
CA GLY A 76 -11.75 -9.58 10.14
C GLY A 76 -11.13 -10.18 8.88
N TRP A 77 -10.94 -9.37 7.84
CA TRP A 77 -10.28 -9.81 6.61
C TRP A 77 -8.75 -9.91 6.77
N HIS A 78 -8.09 -8.87 7.26
CA HIS A 78 -6.63 -8.85 7.45
C HIS A 78 -6.13 -9.90 8.45
N ALA A 79 -6.95 -10.30 9.42
CA ALA A 79 -6.64 -11.32 10.42
C ALA A 79 -6.54 -12.74 9.83
N GLN A 80 -6.99 -12.94 8.58
CA GLN A 80 -6.79 -14.19 7.85
C GLN A 80 -5.32 -14.40 7.44
N PHE A 81 -4.51 -13.33 7.45
CA PHE A 81 -3.11 -13.37 7.09
C PHE A 81 -2.23 -13.52 8.34
N GLN A 82 -1.39 -14.55 8.36
CA GLN A 82 -0.29 -14.65 9.31
C GLN A 82 0.71 -13.54 9.04
N LEU A 83 0.88 -12.63 10.00
CA LEU A 83 1.75 -11.46 9.86
C LEU A 83 3.20 -11.89 9.62
N MET A 84 3.83 -11.24 8.65
CA MET A 84 5.27 -11.32 8.42
C MET A 84 5.99 -10.30 9.29
N THR A 85 7.24 -10.61 9.65
CA THR A 85 8.12 -9.69 10.36
C THR A 85 8.56 -8.54 9.46
N GLY A 86 8.98 -7.42 10.05
CA GLY A 86 9.53 -6.27 9.29
C GLY A 86 8.58 -5.08 9.18
N ARG A 87 7.77 -4.83 10.22
CA ARG A 87 7.00 -3.60 10.35
C ARG A 87 7.94 -2.40 10.24
N ARG A 88 7.59 -1.46 9.38
CA ARG A 88 8.33 -0.22 9.12
C ARG A 88 7.35 0.89 8.76
N VAL A 89 7.79 2.13 8.82
CA VAL A 89 7.08 3.23 8.15
C VAL A 89 7.11 2.96 6.64
N ALA A 90 5.97 2.99 5.99
CA ALA A 90 5.86 2.89 4.54
C ALA A 90 6.26 4.23 3.91
N ASN A 91 7.30 4.24 3.07
CA ASN A 91 7.81 5.44 2.41
C ASN A 91 8.79 5.09 1.28
N LEU A 92 9.25 6.10 0.54
CA LEU A 92 10.10 5.87 -0.63
C LEU A 92 11.48 5.30 -0.28
N SER A 93 11.96 5.41 0.96
CA SER A 93 13.27 4.87 1.35
C SER A 93 13.33 3.35 1.23
N TRP A 94 12.18 2.66 1.19
CA TRP A 94 12.14 1.23 0.86
C TRP A 94 12.76 0.91 -0.49
N PHE A 95 12.70 1.84 -1.45
CA PHE A 95 13.28 1.62 -2.77
C PHE A 95 14.77 1.95 -2.82
N ASP A 96 15.32 2.64 -1.82
CA ASP A 96 16.74 2.96 -1.74
C ASP A 96 17.57 1.69 -1.59
N GLY A 97 18.42 1.39 -2.58
CA GLY A 97 19.26 0.18 -2.58
C GLY A 97 18.58 -1.08 -3.14
N HIS A 98 17.32 -0.97 -3.55
CA HIS A 98 16.67 -1.93 -4.46
C HIS A 98 16.79 -1.38 -5.89
N ASP A 99 16.86 -2.23 -6.93
CA ASP A 99 17.19 -1.88 -8.34
C ASP A 99 16.22 -0.90 -9.06
N HIS A 100 15.48 -0.06 -8.32
CA HIS A 100 14.26 0.65 -8.77
C HIS A 100 14.26 2.16 -8.45
N VAL A 101 15.31 2.70 -7.81
CA VAL A 101 15.37 4.09 -7.31
C VAL A 101 15.03 5.17 -8.35
N GLY A 102 15.53 5.03 -9.60
CA GLY A 102 15.32 6.03 -10.65
C GLY A 102 13.88 6.10 -11.20
N ASP A 103 13.16 4.97 -11.17
CA ASP A 103 11.79 4.83 -11.68
C ASP A 103 10.75 5.34 -10.66
N VAL A 104 11.07 5.17 -9.38
CA VAL A 104 10.20 5.52 -8.24
C VAL A 104 10.02 7.02 -8.08
N GLY A 105 11.10 7.81 -8.16
CA GLY A 105 11.00 9.27 -8.00
C GLY A 105 10.09 9.92 -9.03
N TRP A 106 10.19 9.51 -10.30
CA TRP A 106 9.33 10.01 -11.37
C TRP A 106 7.87 9.53 -11.19
N THR A 107 7.68 8.24 -10.88
CA THR A 107 6.35 7.67 -10.64
C THR A 107 5.64 8.39 -9.50
N TYR A 108 6.33 8.64 -8.39
CA TYR A 108 5.76 9.35 -7.25
C TYR A 108 5.40 10.80 -7.59
N ALA A 109 6.29 11.51 -8.30
CA ALA A 109 5.99 12.89 -8.73
C ALA A 109 4.75 12.97 -9.64
N GLU A 110 4.59 12.01 -10.55
CA GLU A 110 3.41 11.93 -11.42
C GLU A 110 2.13 11.60 -10.64
N LEU A 111 2.21 10.72 -9.63
CA LEU A 111 1.09 10.44 -8.72
C LEU A 111 0.64 11.69 -7.96
N VAL A 112 1.58 12.41 -7.36
CA VAL A 112 1.30 13.67 -6.63
C VAL A 112 0.66 14.72 -7.54
N ARG A 113 1.17 14.86 -8.78
CA ARG A 113 0.60 15.77 -9.78
C ARG A 113 -0.86 15.45 -10.07
N ARG A 114 -1.18 14.18 -10.36
CA ARG A 114 -2.56 13.75 -10.65
C ARG A 114 -3.50 13.90 -9.45
N ALA A 115 -3.04 13.56 -8.25
CA ALA A 115 -3.82 13.70 -7.02
C ALA A 115 -4.20 15.17 -6.76
N SER A 116 -3.26 16.09 -7.03
CA SER A 116 -3.48 17.53 -6.92
C SER A 116 -4.53 18.03 -7.93
N GLU A 117 -4.49 17.51 -9.17
CA GLU A 117 -5.47 17.85 -10.21
C GLU A 117 -6.89 17.40 -9.86
N LEU A 118 -7.04 16.17 -9.34
CA LEU A 118 -8.34 15.65 -8.92
C LEU A 118 -8.93 16.43 -7.75
N SER A 119 -8.10 16.88 -6.81
CA SER A 119 -8.51 17.66 -5.63
C SER A 119 -8.94 19.10 -5.96
N ALA A 120 -8.65 19.58 -7.17
CA ALA A 120 -9.02 20.91 -7.64
C ALA A 120 -10.37 20.95 -8.39
N THR A 121 -11.07 19.81 -8.49
CA THR A 121 -12.35 19.63 -9.19
C THR A 121 -13.50 19.50 -8.21
#